data_AF-A0A142Y7Z7-F1
#
_entry.id   AF-A0A142Y7Z7-F1
#
_cell.length_a   1.000
_cell.length_b   1.000
_cell.length_c   1.000
_cell.angle_alpha   90.00
_cell.angle_beta   90.00
_cell.angle_gamma   90.00
#
_symmetry.space_group_name_H-M   'P 1'
#
loop_
_entity.id
_entity.type
_entity.pdbx_description
1 polymer ?
#
loop_
_entity_poly.entity_id
_entity_poly.type
_entity_poly.pdbx_seq_one_letter_code
_entity_poly.pdbx_strand_id
1 'polypeptide(L)' 'MEKSNSSRIEAQAVQALAEWKALFAEQVAVKAKELSQKSGSAGVITLGHYRQAATIAVQTLATAVQGTDSSDGRQEAA' A
#
# COMPACT_ATOMS: atom_id res chain seq x y z
N MET A 1 15.08 -32.04 -12.74
CA MET A 1 15.89 -31.02 -12.04
C MET A 1 15.28 -29.65 -12.37
N GLU A 2 14.44 -29.13 -11.48
CA GLU A 2 13.88 -27.78 -11.64
C GLU A 2 14.94 -26.78 -11.18
N LYS A 3 15.43 -25.94 -12.10
CA LYS A 3 16.26 -24.79 -11.75
C LYS A 3 15.37 -23.78 -11.06
N SER A 4 15.43 -23.73 -9.73
CA SER A 4 14.89 -22.62 -8.95
C SER A 4 15.66 -21.35 -9.33
N ASN A 5 15.15 -20.61 -10.31
CA ASN A 5 15.62 -19.27 -10.63
C ASN A 5 15.17 -18.34 -9.49
N SER A 6 15.95 -18.28 -8.41
CA SER A 6 15.74 -17.31 -7.35
C SER A 6 16.08 -15.93 -7.89
N SER A 7 15.06 -15.15 -8.23
CA SER A 7 15.21 -13.75 -8.58
C SER A 7 15.80 -12.98 -7.39
N ARG A 8 16.91 -12.29 -7.62
CA ARG A 8 17.50 -11.37 -6.64
C ARG A 8 16.75 -10.04 -6.72
N ILE A 9 16.30 -9.52 -5.58
CA ILE A 9 15.64 -8.22 -5.48
C ILE A 9 16.68 -7.19 -5.04
N GLU A 10 16.69 -6.04 -5.70
CA GLU A 10 17.55 -4.92 -5.31
C GLU A 10 17.15 -4.37 -3.93
N ALA A 11 18.14 -3.87 -3.17
CA ALA A 11 17.89 -3.38 -1.81
C ALA A 11 16.83 -2.27 -1.77
N GLN A 12 16.88 -1.34 -2.73
CA GLN A 12 15.91 -0.25 -2.86
C GLN A 12 14.51 -0.77 -3.20
N ALA A 13 14.40 -1.78 -4.08
CA ALA A 13 13.11 -2.38 -4.41
C ALA A 13 12.48 -3.12 -3.20
N VAL A 14 13.30 -3.78 -2.37
CA VAL A 14 12.82 -4.37 -1.11
C VAL A 14 12.34 -3.28 -0.15
N GLN A 15 13.08 -2.18 -0.04
CA GLN A 15 12.71 -1.06 0.82
C GLN A 15 11.39 -0.42 0.37
N ALA A 16 11.25 -0.06 -0.91
CA ALA A 16 10.01 0.51 -1.44
C ALA A 16 8.82 -0.44 -1.21
N LEU A 17 8.99 -1.74 -1.44
CA LEU A 17 7.94 -2.73 -1.18
C LEU A 17 7.55 -2.79 0.31
N ALA A 18 8.52 -2.67 1.22
CA ALA A 18 8.24 -2.65 2.66
C ALA A 18 7.45 -1.39 3.06
N GLU A 19 7.83 -0.24 2.53
CA GLU A 19 7.16 1.05 2.75
C GLU A 19 5.71 1.01 2.23
N TRP A 20 5.50 0.49 1.01
CA TRP A 20 4.18 0.33 0.41
C TRP A 20 3.27 -0.63 1.22
N LYS A 21 3.82 -1.73 1.72
CA LYS A 21 3.08 -2.66 2.60
C LYS A 21 2.66 -1.98 3.90
N ALA A 22 3.57 -1.23 4.52
CA ALA A 22 3.29 -0.50 5.74
C ALA A 22 2.20 0.56 5.53
N LEU A 23 2.34 1.37 4.48
CA LEU A 23 1.35 2.39 4.11
C LEU A 23 -0.03 1.79 3.87
N PHE A 24 -0.11 0.71 3.09
CA PHE A 24 -1.38 0.05 2.82
C PHE A 24 -2.03 -0.48 4.10
N ALA A 25 -1.26 -1.17 4.95
CA ALA A 25 -1.77 -1.70 6.21
C ALA A 25 -2.27 -0.60 7.15
N GLU A 26 -1.55 0.52 7.25
CA GLU A 26 -1.96 1.67 8.05
C GLU A 26 -3.26 2.29 7.54
N GLN A 27 -3.36 2.56 6.24
CA GLN A 27 -4.56 3.13 5.63
C GLN A 27 -5.78 2.21 5.81
N VAL A 28 -5.59 0.90 5.63
CA VAL A 28 -6.63 -0.10 5.88
C VAL A 28 -7.12 -0.06 7.33
N ALA A 29 -6.21 0.02 8.30
CA ALA A 29 -6.57 0.08 9.72
C ALA A 29 -7.35 1.37 10.06
N VAL A 30 -6.87 2.52 9.60
CA VAL A 30 -7.53 3.82 9.82
C VAL A 30 -8.92 3.83 9.21
N LYS A 31 -9.06 3.43 7.95
CA LYS A 31 -10.36 3.41 7.25
C LYS A 31 -11.33 2.39 7.82
N ALA A 32 -10.87 1.21 8.23
CA ALA A 32 -11.72 0.22 8.87
C ALA A 32 -12.29 0.73 10.21
N LYS A 33 -11.47 1.47 10.98
CA LYS A 33 -11.92 2.14 12.20
C LYS A 33 -12.99 3.20 11.90
N GLU A 34 -12.74 4.09 10.93
CA GLU A 34 -13.73 5.10 10.51
C GLU A 34 -15.06 4.46 10.08
N LEU A 35 -15.01 3.37 9.30
CA LEU A 35 -16.21 2.64 8.85
C LEU A 35 -16.98 2.02 10.02
N SER A 36 -16.27 1.44 11.00
CA SER A 36 -16.89 0.87 12.20
C SER A 36 -17.60 1.92 13.06
N GLN A 37 -17.07 3.14 13.11
CA GLN A 37 -17.67 4.26 13.84
C GLN A 37 -18.93 4.78 13.13
N LYS A 38 -18.92 4.79 11.78
CA LYS A 38 -20.05 5.23 10.96
C LYS A 38 -21.23 4.25 10.93
N SER A 39 -20.96 2.94 11.03
CA SER A 39 -22.00 1.90 10.97
C SER A 39 -22.78 1.72 12.27
N GLY A 40 -22.53 2.54 13.30
CA GLY A 40 -23.15 2.41 14.63
C GLY A 40 -22.68 1.19 15.43
N SER A 41 -21.83 0.35 14.84
CA SER A 41 -21.16 -0.79 15.49
C SER A 41 -19.90 -0.32 16.22
N ALA A 42 -20.05 0.71 17.05
CA ALA A 42 -18.94 1.35 17.74
C ALA A 42 -18.22 0.33 18.63
N GLY A 43 -16.98 -0.01 18.27
CA GLY A 43 -16.12 -0.91 19.04
C GLY A 43 -15.82 -2.27 18.39
N VAL A 44 -16.46 -2.63 17.28
CA VAL A 44 -16.14 -3.88 16.55
C VAL A 44 -15.73 -3.58 15.11
N ILE A 45 -14.45 -3.82 14.81
CA ILE A 45 -13.95 -3.81 13.44
C ILE A 45 -14.14 -5.21 12.86
N THR A 46 -15.01 -5.33 11.86
CA THR A 46 -15.29 -6.61 11.19
C THR A 46 -14.41 -6.79 9.97
N LEU A 47 -14.35 -8.03 9.46
CA LEU A 47 -13.75 -8.30 8.15
C LEU A 47 -14.42 -7.49 7.03
N GLY A 48 -15.72 -7.19 7.14
CA GLY A 48 -16.43 -6.33 6.20
C GLY A 48 -15.85 -4.92 6.15
N HIS A 49 -15.57 -4.31 7.32
CA HIS A 49 -14.92 -3.00 7.39
C HIS A 49 -13.52 -3.04 6.77
N TYR A 50 -12.73 -4.09 7.02
CA TYR A 50 -11.41 -4.25 6.42
C TYR A 50 -11.46 -4.43 4.90
N ARG A 51 -12.40 -5.21 4.37
CA ARG A 51 -12.58 -5.38 2.92
C ARG A 51 -12.90 -4.06 2.23
N GLN A 52 -13.84 -3.29 2.80
CA GLN A 52 -14.20 -1.99 2.24
C GLN A 52 -13.06 -0.98 2.38
N ALA A 53 -12.36 -0.97 3.51
CA ALA A 53 -11.18 -0.14 3.74
C ALA A 53 -10.04 -0.47 2.76
N ALA A 54 -9.80 -1.75 2.47
CA ALA A 54 -8.80 -2.20 1.50
C ALA A 54 -9.05 -1.64 0.10
N THR A 55 -10.29 -1.69 -0.39
CA THR A 55 -10.63 -1.09 -1.70
C THR A 55 -10.32 0.40 -1.76
N ILE A 56 -10.53 1.12 -0.65
CA ILE A 56 -10.19 2.55 -0.56
C ILE A 56 -8.67 2.74 -0.50
N ALA A 57 -7.97 1.98 0.34
CA ALA A 57 -6.53 2.07 0.55
C ALA A 57 -5.71 1.73 -0.71
N VAL A 58 -6.23 0.90 -1.62
CA VAL A 58 -5.62 0.64 -2.93
C VAL A 58 -5.43 1.92 -3.74
N GLN A 59 -6.38 2.86 -3.68
CA GLN A 59 -6.27 4.13 -4.42
C GLN A 59 -5.14 4.99 -3.86
N THR A 60 -5.02 5.08 -2.53
CA THR A 60 -3.92 5.78 -1.87
C THR A 60 -2.57 5.15 -2.19
N LEU A 61 -2.50 3.81 -2.17
CA LEU A 61 -1.28 3.09 -2.56
C LEU A 61 -0.91 3.36 -4.03
N ALA A 62 -1.89 3.35 -4.95
CA ALA A 62 -1.64 3.64 -6.35
C ALA A 62 -1.00 5.03 -6.55
N THR A 63 -1.51 6.05 -5.86
CA THR A 63 -0.92 7.39 -5.88
C THR A 63 0.50 7.41 -5.32
N ALA A 64 0.76 6.71 -4.21
CA ALA A 64 2.09 6.66 -3.61
C ALA A 64 3.12 5.98 -4.52
N VAL A 65 2.73 4.89 -5.20
CA VAL A 65 3.57 4.18 -6.17
C VAL A 65 3.86 5.05 -7.41
N GLN A 66 2.88 5.82 -7.88
CA GLN A 66 3.07 6.74 -9.01
C GLN A 66 3.94 7.95 -8.64
N GLY A 67 3.84 8.46 -7.40
CA GLY A 67 4.65 9.57 -6.91
C GLY A 67 6.14 9.24 -6.78
N THR A 68 6.48 7.97 -6.55
CA THR A 68 7.89 7.51 -6.49
C THR A 68 8.58 7.46 -7.86
N ASP A 69 7.83 7.47 -8.97
CA ASP A 69 8.38 7.49 -10.34
C ASP A 69 8.88 8.89 -10.73
N SER A 70 8.30 9.95 -10.16
CA SER A 70 8.55 11.34 -10.57
C SER A 70 9.87 11.94 -10.06
N SER A 71 10.66 11.17 -9.31
CA SER A 71 11.97 11.62 -8.80
C SER A 71 13.15 11.11 -9.63
N ASP A 72 12.90 10.43 -10.76
CA ASP A 72 13.94 10.11 -11.73
C ASP A 72 14.23 11.35 -12.58
N GLY A 73 15.43 11.89 -12.39
CA GLY A 73 15.84 13.21 -12.86
C GLY A 73 15.70 13.38 -14.37
N ARG A 74 14.67 14.12 -14.78
CA ARG A 74 14.72 14.85 -16.04
C ARG A 74 15.67 16.04 -15.87
N GLN A 75 16.98 15.79 -15.98
CA GLN A 75 17.88 16.82 -16.51
C GLN A 75 17.52 16.97 -17.98
N GLU A 76 16.68 17.96 -18.30
CA GLU A 76 16.64 18.48 -19.66
C GLU A 76 18.04 19.02 -19.95
N ALA A 77 18.78 18.31 -20.81
CA ALA A 77 20.03 18.78 -21.35
C ALA A 77 19.79 20.05 -22.17
N ALA A 78 20.74 20.97 -22.01
CA ALA A 78 20.86 22.33 -22.55
C ALA A 78 20.34 22.58 -23.98
#